data_AF-A0A7W1AED8-F1
#
_entry.id   AF-A0A7W1AED8-F1
#
_cell.length_a   1.000
_cell.length_b   1.000
_cell.length_c   1.000
_cell.angle_alpha   90.00
_cell.angle_beta   90.00
_cell.angle_gamma   90.00
#
_symmetry.space_group_name_H-M   'P 1'
#
loop_
_entity.id
_entity.type
_entity.pdbx_description
1 polymer ?
#
loop_
_entity_poly.entity_id
_entity_poly.type
_entity_poly.pdbx_seq_one_letter_code
_entity_poly.pdbx_strand_id
1 'polypeptide(L)'
;MQAFLSSPRRIVPGLLVLLGAWSATACGPSNDAPSEARADAGKTAAAAPPASARADSTKWAAVDEALGRQGESLPGGVHKFTMPRTDLPVVSGGLRIKPALALGSWLAFMPKGAGAVAMGDLVLTEREYTGVIARLQQGGVGQTAVHKHLPEHSPAVWWTHIHAEGDPVEIARTVKAALALTGTPPEGSGAATRELALDTAAIRRTLGHGGKVNGGVYQVSIPRAEIIRAGGIELPASMGTATALNFQPTGRGRAAINGDFVMTAAEVQPVIAALKANAIQVVALHNHMLDEEPRLFFMHFWANDDPVMLARGLRAALDQTNSTLP
;
A
#
# COMPACT_ATOMS: atom_id res chain seq x y z
N MET A 1 -27.78 12.57 41.15
CA MET A 1 -28.25 11.37 41.86
C MET A 1 -29.34 10.73 41.02
N GLN A 2 -29.02 9.64 40.33
CA GLN A 2 -29.97 8.56 39.99
C GLN A 2 -29.15 7.38 39.50
N ALA A 3 -29.20 6.30 40.27
CA ALA A 3 -28.46 5.07 40.06
C ALA A 3 -29.21 4.19 39.05
N PHE A 4 -28.49 3.60 38.10
CA PHE A 4 -28.99 2.47 37.32
C PHE A 4 -28.22 1.20 37.72
N LEU A 5 -29.01 0.22 38.13
CA LEU A 5 -28.63 -1.05 38.71
C LEU A 5 -28.06 -1.99 37.64
N SER A 6 -26.91 -2.56 37.97
CA SER A 6 -26.26 -3.69 37.32
C SER A 6 -26.98 -5.02 37.63
N SER A 7 -27.02 -5.95 36.66
CA SER A 7 -27.29 -7.36 36.92
C SER A 7 -26.45 -8.26 36.00
N PRO A 8 -25.89 -9.39 36.47
CA PRO A 8 -24.85 -10.15 35.77
C PRO A 8 -25.41 -11.35 34.99
N ARG A 9 -24.77 -11.75 33.89
CA ARG A 9 -25.05 -13.02 33.20
C ARG A 9 -23.79 -13.90 33.08
N ARG A 10 -23.80 -14.89 33.96
CA ARG A 10 -23.37 -16.30 33.90
C ARG A 10 -22.31 -16.75 32.87
N ILE A 11 -21.27 -17.34 33.45
CA ILE A 11 -20.18 -18.15 32.89
C ILE A 11 -20.71 -19.53 32.48
N VAL A 12 -20.21 -20.07 31.35
CA VAL A 12 -20.33 -21.48 30.94
C VAL A 12 -18.92 -22.04 30.75
N PRO A 13 -18.53 -23.17 31.39
CA PRO A 13 -17.29 -23.86 31.06
C PRO A 13 -17.56 -25.05 30.13
N GLY A 14 -16.84 -25.10 29.01
CA GLY A 14 -16.77 -26.24 28.10
C GLY A 14 -15.37 -26.82 28.09
N LEU A 15 -15.22 -27.97 28.73
CA LEU A 15 -14.04 -28.81 28.87
C LEU A 15 -13.75 -29.54 27.54
N LEU A 16 -12.50 -29.51 27.04
CA LEU A 16 -12.04 -30.45 26.00
C LEU A 16 -10.69 -31.06 26.43
N VAL A 17 -10.59 -32.38 26.34
CA VAL A 17 -9.53 -33.23 26.89
C VAL A 17 -9.12 -34.27 25.83
N LEU A 18 -7.83 -34.66 25.88
CA LEU A 18 -7.09 -35.76 25.21
C LEU A 18 -6.56 -35.48 23.79
N LEU A 19 -5.23 -35.45 23.57
CA LEU A 19 -4.19 -36.51 23.58
C LEU A 19 -4.26 -37.45 22.38
N GLY A 20 -3.17 -37.50 21.62
CA GLY A 20 -2.93 -38.47 20.56
C GLY A 20 -1.56 -38.28 19.90
N ALA A 21 -0.50 -38.73 20.58
CA ALA A 21 0.84 -38.85 20.03
C ALA A 21 0.99 -40.21 19.31
N TRP A 22 1.53 -40.23 18.09
CA TRP A 22 2.10 -41.43 17.48
C TRP A 22 3.49 -41.12 16.93
N SER A 23 4.44 -41.93 17.38
CA SER A 23 5.86 -41.92 17.04
C SER A 23 6.19 -43.04 16.06
N ALA A 24 7.42 -42.95 15.52
CA ALA A 24 8.35 -44.04 15.18
C ALA A 24 8.19 -44.72 13.80
N THR A 25 9.17 -44.54 12.89
CA THR A 25 10.32 -45.45 12.53
C THR A 25 9.86 -46.68 11.70
N ALA A 26 10.56 -47.31 10.76
CA ALA A 26 11.93 -47.29 10.24
C ALA A 26 12.00 -48.13 8.93
N CYS A 27 13.17 -48.07 8.27
CA CYS A 27 13.84 -49.10 7.45
C CYS A 27 13.44 -49.38 5.98
N GLY A 28 14.45 -49.27 5.10
CA GLY A 28 14.49 -49.73 3.69
C GLY A 28 14.79 -51.24 3.56
N PRO A 29 15.65 -51.74 2.63
CA PRO A 29 16.35 -51.13 1.49
C PRO A 29 16.26 -52.01 0.20
N SER A 30 17.27 -51.88 -0.70
CA SER A 30 17.68 -52.74 -1.84
C SER A 30 17.13 -52.33 -3.22
N ASN A 31 17.83 -52.45 -4.35
CA ASN A 31 19.22 -52.80 -4.66
C ASN A 31 19.50 -52.37 -6.12
N ASP A 32 20.80 -52.22 -6.41
CA ASP A 32 21.50 -52.50 -7.67
C ASP A 32 21.18 -51.72 -8.96
N ALA A 33 22.23 -51.05 -9.45
CA ALA A 33 22.48 -50.66 -10.84
C ALA A 33 23.46 -51.68 -11.49
N PRO A 34 23.91 -51.51 -12.75
CA PRO A 34 23.27 -50.95 -13.93
C PRO A 34 23.36 -51.92 -15.15
N SER A 35 22.67 -51.62 -16.24
CA SER A 35 23.04 -52.15 -17.56
C SER A 35 22.65 -51.15 -18.66
N GLU A 36 23.62 -50.88 -19.51
CA GLU A 36 23.63 -49.91 -20.59
C GLU A 36 22.62 -50.23 -21.69
N ALA A 37 21.93 -49.21 -22.22
CA ALA A 37 21.59 -49.17 -23.64
C ALA A 37 21.09 -47.79 -24.09
N ARG A 38 21.82 -47.26 -25.08
CA ARG A 38 21.32 -46.61 -26.29
C ARG A 38 20.62 -45.25 -26.16
N ALA A 39 21.34 -44.27 -26.70
CA ALA A 39 20.80 -43.04 -27.22
C ALA A 39 19.62 -43.31 -28.18
N ASP A 40 18.46 -42.77 -27.82
CA ASP A 40 17.38 -42.50 -28.77
C ASP A 40 16.99 -41.03 -28.65
N ALA A 41 16.94 -40.36 -29.79
CA ALA A 41 16.65 -38.95 -29.94
C ALA A 41 15.14 -38.73 -29.80
N GLY A 42 14.65 -38.75 -28.55
CA GLY A 42 13.28 -38.42 -28.19
C GLY A 42 13.09 -36.91 -28.09
N LYS A 43 12.34 -36.35 -29.06
CA LYS A 43 11.79 -34.98 -29.07
C LYS A 43 11.14 -34.66 -27.72
N THR A 44 11.81 -33.88 -26.87
CA THR A 44 11.22 -33.39 -25.62
C THR A 44 10.18 -32.32 -25.97
N ALA A 45 8.90 -32.70 -25.89
CA ALA A 45 7.83 -31.72 -25.85
C ALA A 45 8.04 -30.87 -24.59
N ALA A 46 8.41 -29.60 -24.79
CA ALA A 46 8.51 -28.64 -23.71
C ALA A 46 7.16 -28.60 -22.98
N ALA A 47 7.16 -29.02 -21.72
CA ALA A 47 6.00 -28.90 -20.85
C ALA A 47 5.64 -27.41 -20.77
N ALA A 48 4.47 -27.06 -21.28
CA ALA A 48 3.92 -25.72 -21.14
C ALA A 48 3.80 -25.40 -19.64
N PRO A 49 4.18 -24.18 -19.21
CA PRO A 49 4.05 -23.79 -17.81
C PRO A 49 2.57 -23.84 -17.39
N PRO A 50 2.27 -24.11 -16.11
CA PRO A 50 0.91 -24.26 -15.62
C PRO A 50 0.09 -22.99 -15.91
N ALA A 51 -1.14 -23.20 -16.39
CA ALA A 51 -2.05 -22.18 -16.91
C ALA A 51 -2.65 -21.23 -15.84
N SER A 52 -2.09 -21.15 -14.64
CA SER A 52 -2.63 -20.34 -13.53
C SER A 52 -2.06 -18.92 -13.44
N ALA A 53 -1.04 -18.56 -14.23
CA ALA A 53 -0.53 -17.18 -14.34
C ALA A 53 -1.14 -16.39 -15.52
N ARG A 54 -2.05 -17.01 -16.29
CA ARG A 54 -2.63 -16.45 -17.53
C ARG A 54 -4.03 -15.89 -17.37
N ALA A 55 -4.55 -15.81 -16.15
CA ALA A 55 -5.79 -15.09 -15.89
C ALA A 55 -5.58 -13.59 -16.23
N ASP A 56 -6.31 -13.12 -17.24
CA ASP A 56 -6.75 -11.73 -17.43
C ASP A 56 -5.78 -10.66 -17.96
N SER A 57 -4.67 -10.99 -18.64
CA SER A 57 -3.86 -9.96 -19.35
C SER A 57 -4.67 -9.13 -20.36
N THR A 58 -5.69 -9.73 -20.98
CA THR A 58 -6.60 -9.05 -21.90
C THR A 58 -7.59 -8.12 -21.20
N LYS A 59 -8.01 -8.44 -19.96
CA LYS A 59 -8.88 -7.53 -19.19
C LYS A 59 -8.12 -6.30 -18.75
N TRP A 60 -6.87 -6.46 -18.26
CA TRP A 60 -6.05 -5.31 -17.87
C TRP A 60 -5.73 -4.38 -19.04
N ALA A 61 -5.51 -4.92 -20.24
CA ALA A 61 -5.39 -4.09 -21.44
C ALA A 61 -6.66 -3.24 -21.71
N ALA A 62 -7.85 -3.79 -21.51
CA ALA A 62 -9.11 -3.04 -21.66
C ALA A 62 -9.29 -1.99 -20.55
N VAL A 63 -8.83 -2.28 -19.33
CA VAL A 63 -8.80 -1.32 -18.21
C VAL A 63 -7.83 -0.18 -18.49
N ASP A 64 -6.64 -0.48 -19.02
CA ASP A 64 -5.64 0.51 -19.46
C ASP A 64 -6.22 1.44 -20.51
N GLU A 65 -6.87 0.89 -21.54
CA GLU A 65 -7.55 1.66 -22.58
C GLU A 65 -8.67 2.52 -22.01
N ALA A 66 -9.51 1.94 -21.15
CA ALA A 66 -10.62 2.63 -20.51
C ALA A 66 -10.17 3.79 -19.62
N LEU A 67 -9.10 3.62 -18.84
CA LEU A 67 -8.50 4.68 -18.04
C LEU A 67 -7.69 5.67 -18.90
N GLY A 68 -7.21 5.22 -20.05
CA GLY A 68 -6.32 5.95 -20.95
C GLY A 68 -4.89 6.06 -20.40
N ARG A 69 -4.43 5.05 -19.65
CA ARG A 69 -3.10 4.99 -19.03
C ARG A 69 -2.64 3.54 -18.99
N GLN A 70 -1.33 3.28 -18.99
CA GLN A 70 -0.77 1.95 -18.74
C GLN A 70 -0.60 1.71 -17.24
N GLY A 71 -1.13 0.58 -16.77
CA GLY A 71 -0.91 0.11 -15.41
C GLY A 71 0.32 -0.79 -15.28
N GLU A 72 0.81 -0.94 -14.06
CA GLU A 72 1.87 -1.87 -13.70
C GLU A 72 1.27 -3.12 -13.03
N SER A 73 1.63 -4.30 -13.53
CA SER A 73 1.33 -5.57 -12.88
C SER A 73 2.24 -5.78 -11.67
N LEU A 74 1.63 -5.91 -10.50
CA LEU A 74 2.28 -6.14 -9.22
C LEU A 74 1.93 -7.54 -8.67
N PRO A 75 2.71 -8.06 -7.71
CA PRO A 75 2.38 -9.31 -7.02
C PRO A 75 0.96 -9.29 -6.42
N GLY A 76 0.34 -10.48 -6.36
CA GLY A 76 -1.05 -10.62 -5.91
C GLY A 76 -2.10 -10.38 -7.02
N GLY A 77 -1.68 -10.34 -8.29
CA GLY A 77 -2.58 -10.07 -9.41
C GLY A 77 -3.06 -8.63 -9.48
N VAL A 78 -2.36 -7.71 -8.80
CA VAL A 78 -2.73 -6.30 -8.71
C VAL A 78 -2.28 -5.58 -9.96
N HIS A 79 -3.16 -4.78 -10.56
CA HIS A 79 -2.85 -3.89 -11.68
C HIS A 79 -2.98 -2.43 -11.23
N LYS A 80 -1.87 -1.70 -11.15
CA LYS A 80 -1.80 -0.41 -10.46
C LYS A 80 -1.42 0.75 -11.39
N PHE A 81 -2.12 1.86 -11.23
CA PHE A 81 -1.89 3.12 -11.90
C PHE A 81 -1.37 4.15 -10.92
N THR A 82 -0.31 4.87 -11.29
CA THR A 82 0.19 6.02 -10.54
C THR A 82 -0.02 7.29 -11.37
N MET A 83 -0.62 8.31 -10.76
CA MET A 83 -1.08 9.54 -11.40
C MET A 83 -0.60 10.74 -10.58
N PRO A 84 0.69 11.10 -10.66
CA PRO A 84 1.25 12.18 -9.86
C PRO A 84 0.70 13.54 -10.27
N ARG A 85 0.33 14.37 -9.29
CA ARG A 85 -0.08 15.78 -9.51
C ARG A 85 1.13 16.68 -9.75
N THR A 86 1.81 16.48 -10.89
CA THR A 86 2.99 17.31 -11.28
C THR A 86 2.61 18.75 -11.66
N ASP A 87 1.31 18.99 -11.91
CA ASP A 87 0.71 20.31 -12.13
C ASP A 87 0.69 21.17 -10.86
N LEU A 88 0.65 20.57 -9.67
CA LEU A 88 0.45 21.31 -8.43
C LEU A 88 1.76 21.85 -7.83
N PRO A 89 1.86 23.17 -7.58
CA PRO A 89 3.00 23.83 -6.95
C PRO A 89 3.02 23.72 -5.41
N VAL A 90 2.62 22.58 -4.84
CA VAL A 90 2.53 22.40 -3.38
C VAL A 90 3.85 22.71 -2.66
N VAL A 91 3.73 23.55 -1.64
CA VAL A 91 4.74 23.88 -0.64
C VAL A 91 4.21 23.52 0.74
N SER A 92 5.03 22.93 1.59
CA SER A 92 4.75 22.68 3.02
C SER A 92 6.02 22.88 3.83
N GLY A 93 5.93 23.55 4.98
CA GLY A 93 7.10 23.86 5.82
C GLY A 93 8.20 24.64 5.07
N GLY A 94 7.82 25.49 4.10
CA GLY A 94 8.75 26.24 3.25
C GLY A 94 9.45 25.41 2.16
N LEU A 95 9.11 24.13 2.01
CA LEU A 95 9.72 23.23 1.03
C LEU A 95 8.77 22.94 -0.13
N ARG A 96 9.29 23.01 -1.35
CA ARG A 96 8.59 22.49 -2.54
C ARG A 96 8.45 20.97 -2.41
N ILE A 97 7.22 20.49 -2.44
CA ILE A 97 6.92 19.06 -2.32
C ILE A 97 6.99 18.41 -3.71
N LYS A 98 7.82 17.38 -3.84
CA LYS A 98 7.86 16.56 -5.05
C LYS A 98 6.62 15.67 -5.08
N PRO A 99 6.02 15.42 -6.25
CA PRO A 99 4.87 14.54 -6.35
C PRO A 99 5.12 13.14 -5.78
N ALA A 100 6.33 12.59 -5.97
CA ALA A 100 6.71 11.30 -5.41
C ALA A 100 6.84 11.29 -3.87
N LEU A 101 6.88 12.44 -3.19
CA LEU A 101 6.88 12.47 -1.72
C LEU A 101 5.47 12.24 -1.16
N ALA A 102 4.47 12.97 -1.69
CA ALA A 102 3.13 13.00 -1.11
C ALA A 102 1.99 13.40 -2.07
N LEU A 103 2.22 13.61 -3.37
CA LEU A 103 1.18 14.07 -4.32
C LEU A 103 0.92 13.03 -5.43
N GLY A 104 1.06 11.75 -5.10
CA GLY A 104 0.79 10.65 -6.01
C GLY A 104 -0.63 10.12 -5.85
N SER A 105 -1.55 10.52 -6.73
CA SER A 105 -2.82 9.81 -6.84
C SER A 105 -2.55 8.40 -7.37
N TRP A 106 -3.32 7.41 -6.93
CA TRP A 106 -3.20 6.05 -7.45
C TRP A 106 -4.55 5.33 -7.49
N LEU A 107 -4.61 4.31 -8.34
CA LEU A 107 -5.74 3.39 -8.45
C LEU A 107 -5.15 1.98 -8.67
N ALA A 108 -5.62 1.00 -7.92
CA ALA A 108 -5.20 -0.39 -8.06
C ALA A 108 -6.41 -1.28 -8.20
N PHE A 109 -6.34 -2.23 -9.13
CA PHE A 109 -7.34 -3.27 -9.33
C PHE A 109 -6.77 -4.61 -8.88
N MET A 110 -7.63 -5.47 -8.34
CA MET A 110 -7.33 -6.89 -8.17
C MET A 110 -8.55 -7.74 -8.55
N PRO A 111 -8.37 -8.96 -9.09
CA PRO A 111 -9.49 -9.82 -9.43
C PRO A 111 -10.33 -10.20 -8.21
N LYS A 112 -11.66 -10.21 -8.38
CA LYS A 112 -12.63 -10.77 -7.40
C LYS A 112 -13.80 -11.41 -8.15
N GLY A 113 -13.84 -12.74 -8.16
CA GLY A 113 -14.85 -13.49 -8.91
C GLY A 113 -14.80 -13.18 -10.41
N ALA A 114 -15.92 -12.76 -10.98
CA ALA A 114 -16.00 -12.34 -12.39
C ALA A 114 -15.54 -10.89 -12.63
N GLY A 115 -15.47 -10.07 -11.58
CA GLY A 115 -15.10 -8.66 -11.63
C GLY A 115 -13.78 -8.37 -10.92
N ALA A 116 -13.67 -7.17 -10.37
CA ALA A 116 -12.53 -6.70 -9.62
C ALA A 116 -12.95 -5.91 -8.38
N VAL A 117 -12.04 -5.82 -7.42
CA VAL A 117 -12.01 -4.76 -6.41
C VAL A 117 -11.05 -3.69 -6.90
N ALA A 118 -11.44 -2.43 -6.75
CA ALA A 118 -10.62 -1.27 -7.02
C ALA A 118 -10.46 -0.45 -5.73
N MET A 119 -9.23 -0.08 -5.42
CA MET A 119 -8.91 0.85 -4.33
C MET A 119 -8.03 1.97 -4.88
N GLY A 120 -8.12 3.15 -4.29
CA GLY A 120 -7.28 4.26 -4.71
C GLY A 120 -7.17 5.33 -3.64
N ASP A 121 -6.31 6.29 -3.94
CA ASP A 121 -6.19 7.55 -3.22
C ASP A 121 -6.04 8.66 -4.24
N LEU A 122 -6.92 9.66 -4.21
CA LEU A 122 -6.90 10.78 -5.13
C LEU A 122 -6.45 12.06 -4.44
N VAL A 123 -5.48 12.72 -5.05
CA VAL A 123 -4.97 14.03 -4.64
C VAL A 123 -5.79 15.10 -5.34
N LEU A 124 -6.67 15.76 -4.60
CA LEU A 124 -7.65 16.72 -5.11
C LEU A 124 -7.43 18.09 -4.48
N THR A 125 -7.47 19.15 -5.27
CA THR A 125 -7.58 20.50 -4.70
C THR A 125 -8.97 20.69 -4.11
N GLU A 126 -9.11 21.61 -3.16
CA GLU A 126 -10.41 21.95 -2.57
C GLU A 126 -11.48 22.32 -3.62
N ARG A 127 -11.07 22.95 -4.73
CA ARG A 127 -11.97 23.31 -5.84
C ARG A 127 -12.43 22.11 -6.67
N GLU A 128 -11.56 21.12 -6.85
CA GLU A 128 -11.86 19.92 -7.63
C GLU A 128 -12.75 18.94 -6.84
N TYR A 129 -12.58 18.91 -5.52
CA TYR A 129 -13.10 17.88 -4.63
C TYR A 129 -14.58 17.54 -4.85
N THR A 130 -15.50 18.50 -4.65
CA THR A 130 -16.95 18.21 -4.68
C THR A 130 -17.41 17.63 -6.03
N GLY A 131 -16.91 18.17 -7.15
CA GLY A 131 -17.27 17.70 -8.48
C GLY A 131 -16.74 16.29 -8.76
N VAL A 132 -15.51 16.01 -8.34
CA VAL A 132 -14.88 14.70 -8.47
C VAL A 132 -15.62 13.64 -7.67
N ILE A 133 -15.93 13.90 -6.39
CA ILE A 133 -16.63 12.92 -5.54
C ILE A 133 -18.04 12.63 -6.08
N ALA A 134 -18.77 13.66 -6.51
CA ALA A 134 -20.08 13.47 -7.13
C ALA A 134 -19.98 12.60 -8.39
N ARG A 135 -18.99 12.83 -9.26
CA ARG A 135 -18.80 12.05 -10.48
C ARG A 135 -18.41 10.60 -10.21
N LEU A 136 -17.60 10.33 -9.18
CA LEU A 136 -17.24 8.98 -8.75
C LEU A 136 -18.47 8.22 -8.24
N GLN A 137 -19.24 8.84 -7.34
CA GLN A 137 -20.43 8.22 -6.74
C GLN A 137 -21.53 7.93 -7.77
N GLN A 138 -21.72 8.80 -8.76
CA GLN A 138 -22.63 8.55 -9.88
C GLN A 138 -22.31 7.27 -10.67
N GLY A 139 -21.04 6.85 -10.68
CA GLY A 139 -20.58 5.62 -11.32
C GLY A 139 -20.33 4.47 -10.34
N GLY A 140 -20.82 4.55 -9.10
CA GLY A 140 -20.68 3.49 -8.10
C GLY A 140 -19.30 3.39 -7.44
N VAL A 141 -18.43 4.39 -7.62
CA VAL A 141 -17.14 4.46 -6.91
C VAL A 141 -17.33 5.25 -5.61
N GLY A 142 -17.22 4.56 -4.48
CA GLY A 142 -17.44 5.11 -3.15
C GLY A 142 -16.19 5.82 -2.61
N GLN A 143 -16.42 6.86 -1.81
CA GLN A 143 -15.39 7.46 -0.96
C GLN A 143 -15.32 6.72 0.37
N THR A 144 -14.12 6.39 0.82
CA THR A 144 -13.89 5.71 2.10
C THR A 144 -13.17 6.59 3.11
N ALA A 145 -12.45 7.62 2.67
CA ALA A 145 -11.79 8.57 3.56
C ALA A 145 -11.53 9.94 2.91
N VAL A 146 -11.31 10.95 3.76
CA VAL A 146 -10.71 12.24 3.39
C VAL A 146 -9.69 12.59 4.45
N HIS A 147 -8.46 12.90 4.05
CA HIS A 147 -7.36 13.09 5.00
C HIS A 147 -6.29 14.04 4.44
N LYS A 148 -5.22 14.21 5.23
CA LYS A 148 -4.06 15.05 4.91
C LYS A 148 -2.78 14.24 4.96
N HIS A 149 -1.92 14.42 3.95
CA HIS A 149 -0.55 13.93 4.03
C HIS A 149 0.40 14.98 4.62
N LEU A 150 0.13 16.27 4.41
CA LEU A 150 1.06 17.37 4.72
C LEU A 150 0.48 18.38 5.73
N PRO A 151 1.28 18.88 6.69
CA PRO A 151 0.90 20.02 7.54
C PRO A 151 1.00 21.33 6.74
N GLU A 152 0.18 22.33 7.08
CA GLU A 152 0.35 23.74 6.66
C GLU A 152 0.80 23.95 5.20
N HIS A 153 0.13 23.27 4.27
CA HIS A 153 0.54 23.24 2.86
C HIS A 153 -0.28 24.22 2.01
N SER A 154 0.29 24.67 0.90
CA SER A 154 -0.37 25.55 -0.07
C SER A 154 0.03 25.17 -1.50
N PRO A 155 -0.89 25.15 -2.50
CA PRO A 155 -2.33 25.38 -2.35
C PRO A 155 -3.01 24.27 -1.53
N ALA A 156 -4.24 24.49 -1.09
CA ALA A 156 -5.00 23.49 -0.33
C ALA A 156 -5.30 22.24 -1.17
N VAL A 157 -4.88 21.08 -0.66
CA VAL A 157 -5.00 19.77 -1.29
C VAL A 157 -5.47 18.75 -0.26
N TRP A 158 -6.41 17.91 -0.63
CA TRP A 158 -6.95 16.82 0.18
C TRP A 158 -6.68 15.49 -0.53
N TRP A 159 -6.45 14.47 0.28
CA TRP A 159 -6.32 13.09 -0.17
C TRP A 159 -7.61 12.37 0.13
N THR A 160 -7.98 11.43 -0.73
CA THR A 160 -9.30 10.84 -0.69
C THR A 160 -9.23 9.40 -1.15
N HIS A 161 -9.42 8.50 -0.18
CA HIS A 161 -9.52 7.09 -0.49
C HIS A 161 -10.85 6.77 -1.16
N ILE A 162 -10.76 5.90 -2.16
CA ILE A 162 -11.89 5.43 -2.95
C ILE A 162 -11.91 3.91 -3.01
N HIS A 163 -13.11 3.34 -3.13
CA HIS A 163 -13.33 1.91 -3.25
C HIS A 163 -14.47 1.61 -4.22
N ALA A 164 -14.33 0.55 -5.01
CA ALA A 164 -15.40 0.00 -5.83
C ALA A 164 -15.23 -1.50 -6.03
N GLU A 165 -16.34 -2.20 -6.27
CA GLU A 165 -16.34 -3.58 -6.75
C GLU A 165 -17.24 -3.69 -7.98
N GLY A 166 -16.86 -4.53 -8.94
CA GLY A 166 -17.67 -4.77 -10.14
C GLY A 166 -16.85 -4.93 -11.40
N ASP A 167 -17.39 -4.47 -12.53
CA ASP A 167 -16.70 -4.50 -13.81
C ASP A 167 -15.51 -3.52 -13.79
N PRO A 168 -14.26 -3.99 -13.97
CA PRO A 168 -13.09 -3.13 -13.85
C PRO A 168 -12.99 -2.07 -14.96
N VAL A 169 -13.57 -2.31 -16.13
CA VAL A 169 -13.56 -1.37 -17.26
C VAL A 169 -14.54 -0.22 -16.98
N GLU A 170 -15.72 -0.50 -16.43
CA GLU A 170 -16.67 0.55 -16.02
C GLU A 170 -16.15 1.39 -14.85
N ILE A 171 -15.48 0.75 -13.88
CA ILE A 171 -14.80 1.46 -12.80
C ILE A 171 -13.72 2.39 -13.38
N ALA A 172 -12.88 1.90 -14.30
CA ALA A 172 -11.84 2.70 -14.95
C ALA A 172 -12.42 3.89 -15.74
N ARG A 173 -13.51 3.68 -16.49
CA ARG A 173 -14.23 4.76 -17.20
C ARG A 173 -14.75 5.82 -16.23
N THR A 174 -15.32 5.39 -15.11
CA THR A 174 -15.82 6.29 -14.06
C THR A 174 -14.68 7.12 -13.46
N VAL A 175 -13.56 6.49 -13.10
CA VAL A 175 -12.40 7.20 -12.55
C VAL A 175 -11.80 8.15 -13.58
N LYS A 176 -11.66 7.75 -14.85
CA LYS A 176 -11.19 8.64 -15.93
C LYS A 176 -12.04 9.89 -16.06
N ALA A 177 -13.36 9.73 -16.07
CA ALA A 177 -14.28 10.85 -16.18
C ALA A 177 -14.23 11.78 -14.94
N ALA A 178 -14.00 11.23 -13.75
CA ALA A 178 -13.75 12.03 -12.56
C ALA A 178 -12.42 12.78 -12.63
N LEU A 179 -11.34 12.14 -13.09
CA LEU A 179 -10.03 12.78 -13.29
C LEU A 179 -10.07 13.90 -14.34
N ALA A 180 -10.95 13.82 -15.34
CA ALA A 180 -11.16 14.88 -16.32
C ALA A 180 -11.68 16.20 -15.70
N LEU A 181 -12.16 16.17 -14.46
CA LEU A 181 -12.55 17.35 -13.69
C LEU A 181 -11.37 17.97 -12.90
N THR A 182 -10.16 17.45 -13.10
CA THR A 182 -8.95 17.87 -12.37
C THR A 182 -7.85 18.33 -13.31
N GLY A 183 -6.82 18.97 -12.76
CA GLY A 183 -5.55 19.26 -13.44
C GLY A 183 -4.62 18.06 -13.60
N THR A 184 -5.03 16.83 -13.25
CA THR A 184 -4.16 15.65 -13.26
C THR A 184 -3.50 15.44 -14.64
N PRO A 185 -2.17 15.52 -14.74
CA PRO A 185 -1.46 15.42 -16.03
C PRO A 185 -1.69 14.10 -16.75
N PRO A 186 -1.69 14.07 -18.09
CA PRO A 186 -1.74 12.83 -18.86
C PRO A 186 -0.52 11.94 -18.59
N GLU A 187 -0.60 10.68 -19.01
CA GLU A 187 0.50 9.72 -18.90
C GLU A 187 1.78 10.20 -19.60
N GLY A 188 2.94 9.78 -19.10
CA GLY A 188 4.24 10.11 -19.69
C GLY A 188 4.83 11.46 -19.24
N SER A 189 4.16 12.20 -18.36
CA SER A 189 4.64 13.47 -17.78
C SER A 189 5.68 13.31 -16.64
N GLY A 190 6.32 12.14 -16.54
CA GLY A 190 7.27 11.80 -15.49
C GLY A 190 8.63 12.50 -15.65
N ALA A 191 9.19 13.02 -14.56
CA ALA A 191 10.55 13.56 -14.56
C ALA A 191 11.59 12.42 -14.55
N ALA A 192 12.66 12.58 -15.32
CA ALA A 192 13.78 11.63 -15.34
C ALA A 192 14.40 11.46 -13.94
N THR A 193 14.69 10.21 -13.58
CA THR A 193 15.39 9.88 -12.33
C THR A 193 16.80 10.45 -12.39
N ARG A 194 17.08 11.44 -11.54
CA ARG A 194 18.43 11.95 -11.29
C ARG A 194 19.02 11.27 -10.06
N GLU A 195 20.35 11.28 -9.98
CA GLU A 195 21.08 10.84 -8.79
C GLU A 195 20.51 11.52 -7.53
N LEU A 196 20.22 10.71 -6.52
CA LEU A 196 19.60 11.18 -5.29
C LEU A 196 20.72 11.66 -4.35
N ALA A 197 20.70 12.94 -3.99
CA ALA A 197 21.62 13.51 -3.00
C ALA A 197 21.26 13.05 -1.58
N LEU A 198 21.37 11.74 -1.32
CA LEU A 198 20.97 11.06 -0.10
C LEU A 198 21.74 9.74 0.05
N ASP A 199 22.30 9.46 1.23
CA ASP A 199 22.89 8.14 1.52
C ASP A 199 21.78 7.11 1.80
N THR A 200 21.19 6.57 0.74
CA THR A 200 20.14 5.55 0.81
C THR A 200 20.64 4.25 1.45
N ALA A 201 21.94 3.97 1.38
CA ALA A 201 22.53 2.80 2.01
C ALA A 201 22.54 2.94 3.54
N ALA A 202 22.86 4.12 4.07
CA ALA A 202 22.76 4.43 5.50
C ALA A 202 21.31 4.40 6.01
N ILE A 203 20.37 4.97 5.24
CA ILE A 203 18.94 4.90 5.57
C ILE A 203 18.48 3.43 5.63
N ARG A 204 18.78 2.63 4.60
CA ARG A 204 18.46 1.20 4.57
C ARG A 204 19.03 0.45 5.77
N ARG A 205 20.30 0.64 6.10
CA ARG A 205 20.94 0.00 7.26
C ARG A 205 20.26 0.38 8.58
N THR A 206 19.80 1.63 8.68
CA THR A 206 19.17 2.16 9.90
C THR A 206 17.72 1.69 10.04
N LEU A 207 16.95 1.71 8.94
CA LEU A 207 15.57 1.21 8.92
C LEU A 207 15.52 -0.32 9.00
N GLY A 208 16.51 -1.02 8.46
CA GLY A 208 16.48 -2.46 8.23
C GLY A 208 15.76 -2.85 6.93
N HIS A 209 15.06 -1.93 6.27
CA HIS A 209 14.33 -2.20 5.03
C HIS A 209 14.89 -1.43 3.83
N GLY A 210 14.89 -2.07 2.67
CA GLY A 210 15.29 -1.46 1.39
C GLY A 210 14.12 -0.78 0.70
N GLY A 211 14.44 0.26 -0.08
CA GLY A 211 13.51 1.01 -0.89
C GLY A 211 13.99 1.25 -2.32
N LYS A 212 13.18 1.96 -3.10
CA LYS A 212 13.46 2.36 -4.49
C LYS A 212 13.51 3.88 -4.61
N VAL A 213 14.24 4.41 -5.59
CA VAL A 213 14.24 5.84 -5.89
C VAL A 213 13.27 6.11 -7.03
N ASN A 214 12.24 6.91 -6.76
CA ASN A 214 11.22 7.31 -7.74
C ASN A 214 11.04 8.83 -7.67
N GLY A 215 11.09 9.52 -8.83
CA GLY A 215 10.88 10.98 -8.88
C GLY A 215 11.83 11.80 -7.99
N GLY A 216 13.03 11.28 -7.71
CA GLY A 216 13.99 11.90 -6.80
C GLY A 216 13.59 11.86 -5.32
N VAL A 217 12.87 10.81 -4.92
CA VAL A 217 12.48 10.48 -3.54
C VAL A 217 12.86 9.02 -3.29
N TYR A 218 13.47 8.71 -2.14
CA TYR A 218 13.69 7.33 -1.72
C TYR A 218 12.45 6.82 -0.98
N GLN A 219 11.85 5.74 -1.48
CA GLN A 219 10.57 5.21 -1.00
C GLN A 219 10.76 3.78 -0.51
N VAL A 220 10.39 3.52 0.73
CA VAL A 220 10.42 2.21 1.38
C VAL A 220 8.97 1.77 1.59
N SER A 221 8.65 0.53 1.25
CA SER A 221 7.32 -0.06 1.41
C SER A 221 7.46 -1.33 2.23
N ILE A 222 6.78 -1.39 3.37
CA ILE A 222 6.95 -2.45 4.37
C ILE A 222 5.58 -3.09 4.61
N PRO A 223 5.34 -4.32 4.12
CA PRO A 223 4.10 -5.03 4.39
C PRO A 223 3.88 -5.27 5.88
N ARG A 224 2.62 -5.44 6.27
CA ARG A 224 2.28 -6.05 7.57
C ARG A 224 2.52 -7.56 7.52
N ALA A 225 2.81 -8.16 8.67
CA ALA A 225 3.10 -9.58 8.78
C ALA A 225 1.82 -10.43 8.80
N GLU A 226 0.72 -9.90 9.33
CA GLU A 226 -0.58 -10.55 9.27
C GLU A 226 -1.26 -10.41 7.90
N ILE A 227 -2.19 -11.32 7.63
CA ILE A 227 -3.07 -11.25 6.47
C ILE A 227 -4.14 -10.18 6.72
N ILE A 228 -4.28 -9.28 5.76
CA ILE A 228 -5.31 -8.24 5.75
C ILE A 228 -6.43 -8.68 4.81
N ARG A 229 -7.68 -8.55 5.24
CA ARG A 229 -8.87 -8.88 4.45
C ARG A 229 -9.82 -7.69 4.38
N ALA A 230 -10.56 -7.56 3.29
CA ALA A 230 -11.72 -6.67 3.18
C ALA A 230 -12.71 -7.30 2.20
N GLY A 231 -14.02 -7.12 2.41
CA GLY A 231 -15.04 -7.71 1.53
C GLY A 231 -14.90 -9.23 1.31
N GLY A 232 -14.36 -9.97 2.30
CA GLY A 232 -14.16 -11.41 2.27
C GLY A 232 -12.93 -11.91 1.48
N ILE A 233 -12.12 -11.02 0.92
CA ILE A 233 -10.90 -11.37 0.15
C ILE A 233 -9.63 -10.92 0.89
N GLU A 234 -8.51 -11.56 0.58
CA GLU A 234 -7.19 -11.13 1.06
C GLU A 234 -6.68 -9.95 0.23
N LEU A 235 -6.25 -8.88 0.91
CA LEU A 235 -5.70 -7.70 0.29
C LEU A 235 -4.16 -7.73 0.36
N PRO A 236 -3.46 -7.85 -0.79
CA PRO A 236 -2.02 -7.76 -0.81
C PRO A 236 -1.55 -6.33 -0.50
N ALA A 237 -0.31 -6.20 -0.01
CA ALA A 237 0.32 -4.93 0.37
C ALA A 237 0.26 -3.84 -0.73
N SER A 238 0.29 -4.26 -2.00
CA SER A 238 0.19 -3.41 -3.20
C SER A 238 -1.15 -2.67 -3.32
N MET A 239 -2.21 -3.13 -2.64
CA MET A 239 -3.52 -2.49 -2.53
C MET A 239 -3.57 -1.34 -1.51
N GLY A 240 -2.41 -0.86 -1.02
CA GLY A 240 -2.33 0.29 -0.11
C GLY A 240 -2.28 -0.07 1.36
N THR A 241 -1.93 -1.31 1.70
CA THR A 241 -1.90 -1.81 3.09
C THR A 241 -0.48 -1.99 3.64
N ALA A 242 0.52 -1.46 2.94
CA ALA A 242 1.91 -1.39 3.41
C ALA A 242 2.20 -0.07 4.10
N THR A 243 3.03 -0.11 5.14
CA THR A 243 3.65 1.11 5.68
C THR A 243 4.57 1.69 4.62
N ALA A 244 4.36 2.96 4.27
CA ALA A 244 5.13 3.68 3.26
C ALA A 244 6.00 4.75 3.94
N LEU A 245 7.31 4.76 3.68
CA LEU A 245 8.26 5.72 4.24
C LEU A 245 9.06 6.39 3.11
N ASN A 246 8.89 7.70 2.95
CA ASN A 246 9.46 8.45 1.83
C ASN A 246 10.44 9.51 2.32
N PHE A 247 11.58 9.64 1.63
CA PHE A 247 12.64 10.61 1.92
C PHE A 247 12.92 11.47 0.69
N GLN A 248 12.57 12.74 0.76
CA GLN A 248 12.89 13.73 -0.25
C GLN A 248 14.11 14.55 0.19
N PRO A 249 15.24 14.55 -0.54
CA PRO A 249 16.36 15.44 -0.24
C PRO A 249 15.93 16.90 -0.33
N THR A 250 16.30 17.69 0.67
CA THR A 250 15.98 19.13 0.77
C THR A 250 17.24 20.01 0.68
N GLY A 251 18.40 19.39 0.46
CA GLY A 251 19.70 20.06 0.38
C GLY A 251 20.38 20.17 1.75
N ARG A 252 21.66 20.56 1.75
CA ARG A 252 22.48 20.72 2.97
C ARG A 252 22.50 19.47 3.87
N GLY A 253 22.47 18.28 3.26
CA GLY A 253 22.46 17.00 3.97
C GLY A 253 21.14 16.63 4.65
N ARG A 254 20.05 17.38 4.43
CA ARG A 254 18.73 17.12 5.03
C ARG A 254 17.78 16.43 4.05
N ALA A 255 16.76 15.78 4.62
CA ALA A 255 15.62 15.25 3.89
C ALA A 255 14.31 15.57 4.61
N ALA A 256 13.27 15.86 3.84
CA ALA A 256 11.90 15.83 4.30
C ALA A 256 11.38 14.39 4.25
N ILE A 257 10.73 13.96 5.32
CA ILE A 257 10.04 12.67 5.38
C ILE A 257 8.53 12.85 5.39
N ASN A 258 7.88 11.95 4.68
CA ASN A 258 6.44 11.76 4.69
C ASN A 258 6.16 10.28 4.42
N GLY A 259 4.93 9.86 4.59
CA GLY A 259 4.58 8.45 4.50
C GLY A 259 3.33 8.16 5.29
N ASP A 260 3.04 6.89 5.45
CA ASP A 260 1.84 6.40 6.12
C ASP A 260 2.17 5.13 6.90
N PHE A 261 1.92 5.13 8.22
CA PHE A 261 2.00 3.92 9.04
C PHE A 261 0.67 3.19 9.01
N VAL A 262 0.70 1.90 8.69
CA VAL A 262 -0.47 1.03 8.79
C VAL A 262 -0.41 0.28 10.12
N MET A 263 -1.44 0.41 10.94
CA MET A 263 -1.44 0.00 12.35
C MET A 263 -2.75 -0.68 12.75
N THR A 264 -2.70 -1.59 13.71
CA THR A 264 -3.90 -1.99 14.47
C THR A 264 -4.20 -0.97 15.57
N ALA A 265 -5.41 -1.01 16.15
CA ALA A 265 -5.81 -0.10 17.22
C ALA A 265 -4.81 -0.04 18.40
N ALA A 266 -4.25 -1.17 18.78
CA ALA A 266 -3.31 -1.27 19.91
C ALA A 266 -1.94 -0.62 19.63
N GLU A 267 -1.56 -0.50 18.35
CA GLU A 267 -0.26 0.01 17.91
C GLU A 267 -0.27 1.54 17.75
N VAL A 268 -1.44 2.16 17.56
CA VAL A 268 -1.57 3.61 17.26
C VAL A 268 -0.84 4.49 18.29
N GLN A 269 -1.17 4.34 19.58
CA GLN A 269 -0.59 5.20 20.62
C GLN A 269 0.92 4.98 20.83
N PRO A 270 1.42 3.73 20.86
CA PRO A 270 2.87 3.45 20.84
C PRO A 270 3.60 4.12 19.67
N VAL A 271 3.08 4.03 18.45
CA VAL A 271 3.70 4.67 17.27
C VAL A 271 3.71 6.19 17.41
N ILE A 272 2.59 6.81 17.83
CA ILE A 272 2.52 8.27 18.08
C ILE A 272 3.59 8.71 19.10
N ALA A 273 3.74 7.95 20.19
CA ALA A 273 4.73 8.25 21.22
C ALA A 273 6.16 8.15 20.67
N ALA A 274 6.47 7.10 19.90
CA ALA A 274 7.78 6.91 19.26
C ALA A 274 8.11 8.04 18.27
N LEU A 275 7.16 8.43 17.41
CA LEU A 275 7.36 9.55 16.48
C LEU A 275 7.63 10.86 17.22
N LYS A 276 6.82 11.18 18.24
CA LYS A 276 7.00 12.39 19.06
C LYS A 276 8.35 12.43 19.79
N ALA A 277 8.79 11.30 20.36
CA ALA A 277 10.08 11.21 21.03
C ALA A 277 11.27 11.46 20.10
N ASN A 278 11.06 11.29 18.78
CA ASN A 278 12.06 11.54 17.74
C ASN A 278 11.79 12.83 16.95
N ALA A 279 10.98 13.75 17.49
CA ALA A 279 10.64 15.03 16.86
C ALA A 279 9.99 14.89 15.45
N ILE A 280 9.29 13.78 15.21
CA ILE A 280 8.50 13.56 14.00
C ILE A 280 7.05 13.94 14.28
N GLN A 281 6.53 14.89 13.52
CA GLN A 281 5.16 15.37 13.66
C GLN A 281 4.16 14.35 13.13
N VAL A 282 3.08 14.10 13.88
CA VAL A 282 1.89 13.40 13.38
C VAL A 282 1.01 14.39 12.63
N VAL A 283 0.61 14.05 11.41
CA VAL A 283 -0.18 14.91 10.51
C VAL A 283 -1.66 14.54 10.54
N ALA A 284 -1.98 13.26 10.40
CA ALA A 284 -3.36 12.76 10.40
C ALA A 284 -3.39 11.31 10.89
N LEU A 285 -4.47 10.92 11.56
CA LEU A 285 -4.83 9.54 11.90
C LEU A 285 -6.21 9.26 11.30
N HIS A 286 -6.35 8.21 10.49
CA HIS A 286 -7.55 7.94 9.70
C HIS A 286 -7.64 6.46 9.29
N ASN A 287 -8.57 6.12 8.42
CA ASN A 287 -8.78 4.79 7.85
C ASN A 287 -8.72 4.89 6.32
N HIS A 288 -8.27 3.84 5.62
CA HIS A 288 -8.37 3.76 4.15
C HIS A 288 -9.62 2.99 3.71
N MET A 289 -10.04 1.99 4.49
CA MET A 289 -11.19 1.12 4.23
C MET A 289 -12.22 1.23 5.34
N LEU A 290 -13.40 0.65 5.11
CA LEU A 290 -14.53 0.73 6.05
C LEU A 290 -14.78 -0.56 6.81
N ASP A 291 -14.38 -1.71 6.26
CA ASP A 291 -14.75 -3.06 6.70
C ASP A 291 -13.55 -4.04 6.76
N GLU A 292 -12.33 -3.52 6.78
CA GLU A 292 -11.13 -4.34 6.79
C GLU A 292 -10.89 -5.09 8.11
N GLU A 293 -10.35 -6.29 8.01
CA GLU A 293 -9.99 -7.17 9.13
C GLU A 293 -8.51 -7.62 9.03
N PRO A 294 -7.71 -7.47 10.11
CA PRO A 294 -8.04 -6.77 11.35
C PRO A 294 -8.33 -5.28 11.08
N ARG A 295 -9.01 -4.59 12.01
CA ARG A 295 -9.28 -3.17 11.87
C ARG A 295 -7.96 -2.38 11.79
N LEU A 296 -7.78 -1.59 10.73
CA LEU A 296 -6.56 -0.84 10.50
C LEU A 296 -6.77 0.67 10.67
N PHE A 297 -5.70 1.33 11.09
CA PHE A 297 -5.56 2.76 11.22
C PHE A 297 -4.30 3.20 10.48
N PHE A 298 -4.39 4.36 9.87
CA PHE A 298 -3.39 4.91 8.97
C PHE A 298 -2.96 6.26 9.50
N MET A 299 -1.65 6.52 9.51
CA MET A 299 -1.09 7.73 10.09
C MET A 299 -0.01 8.35 9.23
N HIS A 300 -0.31 9.56 8.74
CA HIS A 300 0.67 10.41 8.10
C HIS A 300 1.52 11.15 9.11
N PHE A 301 2.77 11.38 8.72
CA PHE A 301 3.77 12.06 9.53
C PHE A 301 4.62 13.02 8.69
N TRP A 302 5.31 13.95 9.35
CA TRP A 302 6.15 14.94 8.71
C TRP A 302 7.36 15.30 9.58
N ALA A 303 8.51 15.44 8.95
CA ALA A 303 9.69 16.11 9.50
C ALA A 303 10.64 16.50 8.37
N ASN A 304 11.58 17.40 8.63
CA ASN A 304 12.68 17.70 7.73
C ASN A 304 13.95 17.85 8.54
N ASP A 305 14.91 16.94 8.39
CA ASP A 305 16.13 16.90 9.20
C ASP A 305 17.19 15.96 8.59
N ASP A 306 18.24 15.66 9.35
CA ASP A 306 19.21 14.62 9.02
C ASP A 306 18.52 13.28 8.70
N PRO A 307 18.73 12.70 7.51
CA PRO A 307 18.00 11.52 7.07
C PRO A 307 18.28 10.26 7.90
N VAL A 308 19.45 10.15 8.53
CA VAL A 308 19.79 8.99 9.37
C VAL A 308 19.11 9.13 10.73
N MET A 309 19.06 10.33 11.32
CA MET A 309 18.26 10.60 12.52
C MET A 309 16.78 10.32 12.29
N LEU A 310 16.24 10.79 11.16
CA LEU A 310 14.87 10.51 10.76
C LEU A 310 14.61 9.01 10.56
N ALA A 311 15.54 8.30 9.92
CA ALA A 311 15.46 6.85 9.78
C ALA A 311 15.44 6.12 11.13
N ARG A 312 16.20 6.57 12.14
CA ARG A 312 16.13 6.00 13.50
C ARG A 312 14.76 6.21 14.14
N GLY A 313 14.19 7.40 14.01
CA GLY A 313 12.87 7.70 14.54
C GLY A 313 11.77 6.87 13.88
N LEU A 314 11.82 6.74 12.55
CA LEU A 314 10.90 5.88 11.80
C LEU A 314 11.08 4.39 12.15
N ARG A 315 12.31 3.95 12.38
CA ARG A 315 12.58 2.59 12.85
C ARG A 315 11.97 2.33 14.22
N ALA A 316 12.17 3.24 15.18
CA ALA A 316 11.61 3.11 16.52
C ALA A 316 10.06 3.02 16.50
N ALA A 317 9.43 3.76 15.58
CA ALA A 317 7.99 3.68 15.34
C ALA A 317 7.58 2.35 14.66
N LEU A 318 8.32 1.89 13.66
CA LEU A 318 8.09 0.61 13.00
C LEU A 318 8.19 -0.58 13.97
N ASP A 319 9.13 -0.55 14.92
CA ASP A 319 9.28 -1.57 15.96
C ASP A 319 8.06 -1.65 16.91
N GLN A 320 7.12 -0.70 16.84
CA GLN A 320 5.84 -0.74 17.56
C GLN A 320 4.69 -1.32 16.72
N THR A 321 4.98 -1.84 15.53
CA THR A 321 3.98 -2.43 14.62
C THR A 321 4.33 -3.87 14.26
N ASN A 322 3.32 -4.66 13.89
CA ASN A 322 3.53 -5.99 13.31
C ASN A 322 3.88 -5.93 11.81
N SER A 323 4.93 -5.18 11.45
CA SER A 323 5.48 -5.17 10.10
C SER A 323 6.33 -6.41 9.81
N THR A 324 6.44 -6.81 8.54
CA THR A 324 7.36 -7.90 8.14
C THR A 324 8.78 -7.57 8.56
N LEU A 325 9.50 -8.57 9.07
CA LEU A 325 10.90 -8.42 9.44
C LEU A 325 11.81 -8.23 8.20
N PRO A 326 12.98 -7.57 8.35
CA PRO A 326 14.00 -7.40 7.31
C PRO A 326 14.45 -8.68 6.58
#